data_AF-A0A7X7SUK2-F1
#
_entry.id   AF-A0A7X7SUK2-F1
#
_cell.length_a   1.000
_cell.length_b   1.000
_cell.length_c   1.000
_cell.angle_alpha   90.00
_cell.angle_beta   90.00
_cell.angle_gamma   90.00
#
_symmetry.space_group_name_H-M   'P 1'
#
loop_
_entity.id
_entity.type
_entity.pdbx_description
1 polymer ?
#
loop_
_entity_poly.entity_id
_entity_poly.type
_entity_poly.pdbx_seq_one_letter_code
_entity_poly.pdbx_strand_id
1 'polypeptide(L)'
;MDALVGKRKKGIYEKFIKRPMDFTLALIGLIVLSPVLLIVAILVRLKLGSPVLFKQKRPGLNEKIFTLYKFRTMIDKRDENGNLLPDSERLTKFGKFLRNTSLDELPELFNILKGDMSFIGPRPLLVEYLPLYN
;
A
#
# COMPACT_ATOMS: atom_id res chain seq x y z
N MET A 1 9.70 15.09 26.46
CA MET A 1 8.24 15.14 26.20
C MET A 1 7.66 13.75 25.93
N ASP A 2 8.34 12.69 26.38
CA ASP A 2 7.94 11.27 26.26
C ASP A 2 6.83 10.82 27.23
N ALA A 3 6.11 11.76 27.86
CA ALA A 3 5.36 11.51 29.09
C ALA A 3 3.83 11.38 28.93
N LEU A 4 3.26 11.57 27.73
CA LEU A 4 1.78 11.64 27.58
C LEU A 4 1.13 10.54 26.73
N VAL A 5 1.91 9.63 26.13
CA VAL A 5 1.37 8.38 25.60
C VAL A 5 2.00 7.24 26.39
N GLY A 6 1.34 6.85 27.48
CA GLY A 6 1.77 5.68 28.24
C GLY A 6 1.94 4.50 27.28
N LYS A 7 3.18 4.01 27.13
CA LYS A 7 3.47 2.83 26.29
C LYS A 7 2.62 1.68 26.82
N ARG A 8 1.52 1.39 26.13
CA ARG A 8 0.65 0.26 26.46
C ARG A 8 1.52 -0.99 26.47
N LYS A 9 1.50 -1.75 27.57
CA LYS A 9 2.16 -3.06 27.60
C LYS A 9 1.51 -3.93 26.54
N LYS A 10 2.28 -4.29 25.51
CA LYS A 10 1.84 -5.22 24.46
C LYS A 10 1.43 -6.54 25.12
N GLY A 11 0.19 -6.95 24.91
CA GLY A 11 -0.34 -8.22 25.41
C GLY A 11 0.33 -9.44 24.74
N ILE A 12 0.04 -10.64 25.24
CA ILE A 12 0.54 -11.91 24.70
C ILE A 12 0.18 -12.04 23.21
N TYR A 13 -1.04 -11.65 22.85
CA TYR A 13 -1.53 -11.64 21.47
C TYR A 13 -0.65 -10.80 20.53
N GLU A 14 -0.37 -9.54 20.90
CA GLU A 14 0.42 -8.62 20.06
C GLU A 14 1.87 -9.07 19.89
N LYS A 15 2.44 -9.75 20.90
CA LYS A 15 3.83 -10.20 20.87
C LYS A 15 4.03 -11.50 20.09
N PHE A 16 3.13 -12.47 20.26
CA PHE A 16 3.39 -13.84 19.80
C PHE A 16 2.39 -14.35 18.76
N ILE A 17 1.14 -13.89 18.78
CA ILE A 17 0.07 -14.47 17.94
C ILE A 17 -0.14 -13.63 16.69
N LYS A 18 -0.13 -12.30 16.83
CA LYS A 18 -0.46 -11.35 15.76
C LYS A 18 0.44 -11.53 14.54
N ARG A 19 1.75 -11.61 14.73
CA ARG A 19 2.71 -11.65 13.61
C ARG A 19 2.64 -12.95 12.80
N PRO A 20 2.64 -14.16 13.41
CA PRO A 20 2.40 -15.39 12.68
C PRO A 20 1.06 -15.41 11.97
N MET A 21 -0.01 -14.93 12.62
CA MET A 21 -1.34 -14.86 12.02
C MET A 21 -1.36 -13.97 10.77
N ASP A 22 -0.82 -12.75 10.86
CA ASP A 22 -0.71 -11.83 9.73
C ASP A 22 0.08 -12.45 8.58
N PHE A 23 1.19 -13.12 8.88
CA PHE A 23 2.02 -13.77 7.88
C PHE A 23 1.27 -14.91 7.17
N THR A 24 0.64 -15.82 7.93
CA THR A 24 -0.10 -16.96 7.39
C THR A 24 -1.29 -16.51 6.54
N LEU A 25 -2.07 -15.53 7.01
CA LEU A 25 -3.20 -14.99 6.25
C LEU A 25 -2.75 -14.27 4.97
N ALA A 26 -1.65 -13.50 5.03
CA ALA A 26 -1.11 -12.84 3.84
C ALA A 26 -0.58 -13.84 2.83
N LEU A 27 0.08 -14.91 3.28
CA LEU A 27 0.59 -15.97 2.41
C LEU A 27 -0.56 -16.71 1.72
N ILE A 28 -1.58 -17.13 2.47
CA ILE A 28 -2.78 -17.78 1.90
C ILE A 28 -3.47 -16.84 0.91
N GLY A 29 -3.66 -15.57 1.30
CA GLY A 29 -4.25 -14.55 0.44
C GLY A 29 -3.50 -14.36 -0.86
N LEU A 30 -2.16 -14.29 -0.82
CA LEU A 30 -1.33 -14.19 -2.03
C LEU A 30 -1.45 -15.41 -2.94
N ILE A 31 -1.50 -16.62 -2.38
CA ILE A 31 -1.65 -17.85 -3.17
C ILE A 31 -3.02 -17.87 -3.86
N VAL A 32 -4.10 -17.67 -3.09
CA VAL A 32 -5.47 -17.71 -3.60
C VAL A 32 -5.75 -16.59 -4.59
N LEU A 33 -5.22 -15.39 -4.34
CA LEU A 33 -5.40 -14.22 -5.21
C LEU A 33 -4.35 -14.12 -6.32
N SER A 34 -3.35 -15.00 -6.37
CA SER A 34 -2.31 -14.99 -7.40
C SER A 34 -2.85 -14.93 -8.84
N PRO A 35 -3.89 -15.68 -9.26
CA PRO A 35 -4.45 -15.54 -10.60
C PRO A 35 -5.06 -14.15 -10.83
N VAL A 36 -5.74 -13.59 -9.83
CA VAL A 36 -6.34 -12.25 -9.91
C VAL A 36 -5.26 -11.18 -10.01
N LEU A 37 -4.23 -11.25 -9.16
CA LEU A 37 -3.08 -10.35 -9.19
C LEU A 37 -2.38 -10.37 -10.55
N LEU A 38 -2.20 -11.55 -11.15
CA LEU A 38 -1.58 -11.69 -12.47
C LEU A 38 -2.43 -11.06 -13.57
N ILE A 39 -3.74 -11.33 -13.59
CA ILE A 39 -4.67 -10.74 -14.56
C ILE A 39 -4.69 -9.23 -14.42
N VAL A 40 -4.82 -8.70 -13.20
CA VAL A 40 -4.80 -7.25 -12.95
C VAL A 40 -3.46 -6.64 -13.37
N ALA A 41 -2.33 -7.30 -13.08
CA ALA A 41 -1.01 -6.84 -13.51
C ALA A 41 -0.90 -6.70 -15.03
N ILE A 42 -1.39 -7.68 -15.79
CA ILE A 42 -1.43 -7.64 -17.26
C ILE A 42 -2.34 -6.51 -17.73
N LEU A 43 -3.55 -6.39 -17.19
CA LEU A 43 -4.49 -5.32 -17.57
C LEU A 43 -3.94 -3.93 -17.27
N VAL A 44 -3.27 -3.74 -16.14
CA VAL A 44 -2.57 -2.50 -15.80
C VAL A 44 -1.46 -2.22 -16.80
N ARG A 45 -0.63 -3.22 -17.14
CA ARG A 45 0.45 -3.07 -18.12
C ARG A 45 -0.06 -2.62 -19.49
N LEU A 46 -1.16 -3.21 -19.94
CA LEU A 46 -1.76 -2.95 -21.25
C LEU A 46 -2.50 -1.60 -21.29
N LYS A 47 -3.27 -1.25 -20.24
CA LYS A 47 -4.13 -0.07 -20.23
C LYS A 47 -3.47 1.19 -19.68
N LEU A 48 -2.50 1.05 -18.77
CA LEU A 48 -1.88 2.16 -18.03
C LEU A 48 -0.36 2.27 -18.25
N GLY A 49 0.24 1.27 -18.91
CA GLY A 49 1.66 1.26 -19.27
C GLY A 49 2.57 0.71 -18.17
N SER A 50 3.84 1.12 -18.21
CA SER A 50 4.88 0.71 -17.25
C SER A 50 5.27 1.89 -16.35
N PRO A 51 5.52 1.70 -15.05
CA PRO A 51 5.52 0.43 -14.30
C PRO A 51 4.12 -0.05 -13.89
N VAL A 52 3.97 -1.36 -13.66
CA VAL A 52 2.70 -1.97 -13.20
C VAL A 52 2.43 -1.66 -11.73
N LEU A 53 3.47 -1.71 -10.90
CA LEU A 53 3.38 -1.40 -9.48
C LEU A 53 3.78 0.05 -9.22
N PHE A 54 2.90 0.76 -8.53
CA PHE A 54 3.18 2.03 -7.90
C PHE A 54 3.82 1.79 -6.53
N LYS A 55 4.84 2.58 -6.21
CA LYS A 55 5.61 2.47 -4.96
C LYS A 55 5.57 3.80 -4.22
N GLN A 56 5.24 3.78 -2.94
CA GLN A 56 5.19 4.99 -2.11
C GLN A 56 5.88 4.78 -0.77
N LYS A 57 6.71 5.73 -0.34
CA LYS A 57 7.33 5.70 1.00
C LYS A 57 6.29 6.06 2.06
N ARG A 58 6.25 5.29 3.14
CA ARG A 58 5.34 5.45 4.27
C ARG A 58 6.05 5.17 5.59
N PRO A 59 5.72 5.86 6.70
CA PRO A 59 6.22 5.52 8.01
C PRO A 59 5.50 4.27 8.56
N GLY A 60 6.30 3.32 9.06
CA GLY A 60 5.83 2.09 9.67
C GLY A 60 6.06 2.06 11.18
N LEU A 61 6.25 0.85 11.73
CA LEU A 61 6.51 0.67 13.15
C LEU A 61 7.78 1.42 13.59
N ASN A 62 7.68 2.16 14.70
CA ASN A 62 8.74 3.02 15.24
C ASN A 62 9.29 3.99 14.17
N GLU A 63 8.39 4.55 13.34
CA GLU A 63 8.71 5.55 12.30
C GLU A 63 9.64 5.04 11.21
N LYS A 64 9.95 3.74 11.19
CA LYS A 64 10.79 3.14 10.16
C LYS A 64 10.08 3.24 8.82
N ILE A 65 10.70 3.94 7.87
CA ILE A 65 10.14 4.10 6.53
C ILE A 65 10.17 2.76 5.78
N PHE A 66 9.04 2.40 5.19
CA PHE A 66 8.92 1.27 4.27
C PHE A 66 8.31 1.71 2.93
N THR A 67 8.37 0.83 1.94
CA THR A 67 7.79 1.08 0.61
C THR A 67 6.48 0.34 0.48
N LEU A 68 5.36 1.07 0.44
CA LEU A 68 4.04 0.56 0.15
C LEU A 68 3.90 0.21 -1.34
N TYR A 69 3.34 -0.96 -1.65
CA TYR A 69 3.07 -1.40 -3.02
C TYR A 69 1.59 -1.31 -3.36
N LYS A 70 1.28 -0.73 -4.52
CA LYS A 70 -0.07 -0.72 -5.12
C LYS A 70 0.00 -1.00 -6.61
N PHE A 71 -1.10 -1.36 -7.25
CA PHE A 71 -1.17 -1.28 -8.70
C PHE A 71 -1.25 0.18 -9.16
N ARG A 72 -0.63 0.48 -10.30
CA ARG A 72 -0.78 1.78 -10.95
C ARG A 72 -2.23 1.96 -11.38
N THR A 73 -2.82 3.10 -11.04
CA THR A 73 -4.20 3.46 -11.41
C THR A 73 -4.29 4.69 -12.32
N MET A 74 -3.17 5.37 -12.57
CA MET A 74 -3.10 6.62 -13.31
C MET A 74 -2.10 6.54 -14.46
N ILE A 75 -2.45 7.13 -15.61
CA ILE A 75 -1.56 7.21 -16.77
C ILE A 75 -0.52 8.32 -16.61
N ASP A 76 0.57 8.21 -17.38
CA ASP A 76 1.68 9.17 -17.43
C ASP A 76 1.46 10.23 -18.51
N LYS A 77 0.28 10.87 -18.51
CA LYS A 77 -0.04 11.89 -19.50
C LYS A 77 0.59 13.22 -19.08
N ARG A 78 1.32 13.84 -20.00
CA ARG A 78 2.03 15.11 -19.82
C ARG A 78 1.53 16.16 -20.81
N ASP A 79 1.66 17.43 -20.44
CA ASP A 79 1.43 18.55 -21.35
C ASP A 79 2.59 18.70 -22.36
N GLU A 80 2.47 19.68 -23.26
CA GLU A 80 3.51 20.00 -24.26
C GLU A 80 4.83 20.48 -23.61
N ASN A 81 4.76 20.96 -22.37
CA ASN A 81 5.92 21.40 -21.58
C ASN A 81 6.55 20.27 -20.76
N GLY A 82 6.01 19.04 -20.84
CA GLY A 82 6.49 17.87 -20.11
C GLY A 82 6.03 17.77 -18.66
N ASN A 83 5.14 18.65 -18.19
CA ASN A 83 4.52 18.60 -16.87
C ASN A 83 3.42 17.54 -16.82
N LEU A 84 3.26 16.90 -15.66
CA LEU A 84 2.15 15.96 -15.46
C LEU A 84 0.81 16.70 -15.52
N LEU A 85 -0.13 16.15 -16.29
CA LEU A 85 -1.48 16.69 -16.34
C LEU A 85 -2.22 16.49 -15.01
N PRO A 86 -3.34 17.19 -14.80
CA PRO A 86 -4.17 17.02 -13.62
C PRO A 86 -4.66 15.58 -13.44
N ASP A 87 -4.93 15.21 -12.19
CA ASP A 87 -5.40 13.88 -11.82
C ASP A 87 -6.69 13.47 -12.54
N SER A 88 -7.58 14.44 -12.82
CA SER A 88 -8.83 14.24 -13.57
C SER A 88 -8.62 13.71 -14.98
N GLU A 89 -7.52 14.12 -15.63
CA GLU A 89 -7.15 13.67 -16.97
C GLU A 89 -6.32 12.38 -16.97
N ARG A 90 -5.61 12.11 -15.87
CA ARG A 90 -4.75 10.94 -15.71
C ARG A 90 -5.48 9.72 -15.14
N LEU A 91 -6.64 9.91 -14.52
CA LEU A 91 -7.43 8.84 -13.94
C LEU A 91 -8.46 8.29 -14.94
N THR A 92 -8.11 7.18 -15.58
CA THR A 92 -8.97 6.51 -16.58
C THR A 92 -10.17 5.79 -15.95
N LYS A 93 -11.17 5.40 -16.75
CA LYS A 93 -12.30 4.57 -16.27
C LYS A 93 -11.83 3.26 -15.62
N PHE A 94 -10.78 2.64 -16.19
CA PHE A 94 -10.16 1.44 -15.62
C PHE A 94 -9.45 1.73 -14.29
N GLY A 95 -8.71 2.84 -14.20
CA GLY A 95 -8.11 3.30 -12.95
C GLY A 95 -9.13 3.56 -11.85
N LYS A 96 -10.27 4.20 -12.19
CA LYS A 96 -11.40 4.40 -11.28
C LYS A 96 -11.97 3.07 -10.79
N PHE A 97 -12.18 2.12 -11.71
CA PHE A 97 -12.66 0.78 -11.36
C PHE A 97 -11.73 0.10 -10.35
N LEU A 98 -10.42 0.08 -10.60
CA LEU A 98 -9.45 -0.55 -9.70
C LEU A 98 -9.51 0.03 -8.27
N ARG A 99 -9.61 1.37 -8.15
CA ARG A 99 -9.74 2.06 -6.85
C ARG A 99 -11.06 1.76 -6.16
N ASN A 100 -12.16 1.75 -6.91
CA ASN A 100 -13.49 1.51 -6.35
C ASN A 100 -13.65 0.08 -5.85
N THR A 101 -12.96 -0.88 -6.46
CA THR A 101 -12.94 -2.28 -6.04
C THR A 101 -11.80 -2.61 -5.08
N SER A 102 -10.96 -1.62 -4.70
CA SER A 102 -9.74 -1.81 -3.90
C SER A 102 -8.76 -2.86 -4.46
N LEU A 103 -8.86 -3.16 -5.76
CA LEU A 103 -7.99 -4.15 -6.40
C LEU A 103 -6.56 -3.63 -6.49
N ASP A 104 -6.39 -2.31 -6.52
CA ASP A 104 -5.07 -1.67 -6.54
C ASP A 104 -4.30 -1.82 -5.23
N GLU A 105 -4.97 -2.15 -4.12
CA GLU A 105 -4.35 -2.34 -2.80
C GLU A 105 -3.92 -3.79 -2.54
N LEU A 106 -4.33 -4.75 -3.37
CA LEU A 106 -3.93 -6.15 -3.19
C LEU A 106 -2.40 -6.40 -3.12
N PRO A 107 -1.54 -5.65 -3.84
CA PRO A 107 -0.08 -5.75 -3.66
C PRO A 107 0.42 -5.39 -2.26
N GLU A 108 -0.38 -4.74 -1.40
CA GLU A 108 -0.01 -4.48 0.00
C GLU A 108 0.11 -5.77 0.82
N LEU A 109 -0.48 -6.89 0.37
CA LEU A 109 -0.27 -8.20 1.00
C LEU A 109 1.22 -8.59 1.04
N PHE A 110 2.03 -8.14 0.07
CA PHE A 110 3.48 -8.33 0.12
C PHE A 110 4.14 -7.53 1.26
N ASN A 111 3.62 -6.35 1.61
CA ASN A 111 4.10 -5.57 2.76
C ASN A 111 3.76 -6.27 4.09
N ILE A 112 2.56 -6.87 4.18
CA ILE A 112 2.18 -7.66 5.36
C ILE A 112 3.09 -8.89 5.48
N LEU A 113 3.34 -9.60 4.39
CA LEU A 113 4.24 -10.75 4.39
C LEU A 113 5.65 -10.37 4.86
N LYS A 114 6.22 -9.27 4.33
CA LYS A 114 7.53 -8.73 4.75
C LYS A 114 7.58 -8.27 6.20
N GLY A 115 6.44 -7.86 6.76
CA GLY A 115 6.34 -7.36 8.13
C GLY A 115 6.45 -5.85 8.25
N ASP A 116 6.32 -5.15 7.13
CA ASP A 116 6.21 -3.70 7.11
C ASP A 116 4.82 -3.25 7.61
N MET A 117 3.80 -4.08 7.39
CA MET A 117 2.40 -3.82 7.72
C MET A 117 1.73 -5.02 8.41
N SER A 118 0.51 -4.80 8.88
CA SER A 118 -0.38 -5.79 9.48
C SER A 118 -1.79 -5.60 8.89
N PHE A 119 -2.61 -6.66 8.87
CA PHE A 119 -4.02 -6.54 8.48
C PHE A 119 -4.81 -5.59 9.37
N ILE A 120 -4.45 -5.52 10.66
CA ILE A 120 -5.11 -4.67 11.65
C ILE A 120 -4.05 -3.77 12.28
N GLY A 121 -4.10 -2.48 11.98
CA GLY A 121 -3.16 -1.48 12.49
C GLY A 121 -3.53 -0.05 12.04
N PRO A 122 -2.80 0.97 12.52
CA PRO A 122 -3.00 2.35 12.06
C PRO A 122 -2.68 2.48 10.57
N ARG A 123 -3.44 3.32 9.87
CA ARG A 123 -3.20 3.58 8.44
C ARG A 123 -1.87 4.33 8.28
N PRO A 124 -0.93 3.83 7.45
CA PRO A 124 0.34 4.51 7.22
C PRO A 124 0.10 5.85 6.50
N LEU A 125 0.38 6.97 7.17
CA LEU A 125 0.24 8.32 6.62
C LEU A 125 1.42 8.69 5.70
N LEU A 126 1.42 9.87 5.10
CA LEU A 126 2.58 10.36 4.37
C LEU A 126 3.72 10.68 5.33
N VAL A 127 4.96 10.51 4.87
CA VAL A 127 6.17 10.84 5.64
C VAL A 127 6.18 12.32 6.06
N GLU A 128 5.61 13.19 5.22
CA GLU A 128 5.46 14.63 5.47
C GLU A 128 4.67 14.97 6.74
N TYR A 129 3.84 14.04 7.24
CA TYR A 129 3.09 14.26 8.48
C TYR A 129 3.91 13.98 9.74
N LEU A 130 5.04 13.27 9.67
CA LEU A 130 5.88 12.98 10.84
C LEU A 130 6.24 14.22 11.68
N PRO A 131 6.74 15.33 11.11
CA PRO A 131 7.11 16.51 11.91
C PRO A 131 5.93 17.23 12.58
N LEU A 132 4.69 16.93 12.15
CA LEU A 132 3.48 17.54 12.70
C LEU A 132 2.98 16.85 13.97
N TYR A 133 3.51 15.65 14.29
CA TYR A 133 3.20 14.90 15.50
C TYR A 133 4.47 14.84 16.35
N ASN A 134 4.53 15.65 17.43
CA ASN A 134 5.60 15.64 18.43
C ASN A 134 5.03 15.25 19.81
#